data_AF-A0A382S828-F1
#
_entry.id   AF-A0A382S828-F1
#
_cell.length_a   1.000
_cell.length_b   1.000
_cell.length_c   1.000
_cell.angle_alpha   90.00
_cell.angle_beta   90.00
_cell.angle_gamma   90.00
#
_symmetry.space_group_name_H-M   'P 1'
#
loop_
_entity.id
_entity.type
_entity.pdbx_description
1 polymer ?
#
loop_
_entity_poly.entity_id
_entity_poly.type
_entity_poly.pdbx_seq_one_letter_code
_entity_poly.pdbx_strand_id
1 'polypeptide(L)'
;MANPTTTSVIIPAFNEAATVGKVVTSLKNVATWREIIVVDDGSTDGTSAEARNAGATVITHPYNKGNGAAVKTGLRNADGDYILITDGDGQHAAVDGLRLVELLGDYDLVIGTRSGISQATRGRRIGNRILNWLASYLSGRPIPDLTS
;
A
#
# COMPACT_ATOMS: atom_id res chain seq x y z
N MET A 1 4.16 -20.78 2.40
CA MET A 1 2.92 -20.04 2.14
C MET A 1 3.04 -18.68 2.77
N ALA A 2 2.56 -17.65 2.10
CA ALA A 2 2.56 -16.29 2.62
C ALA A 2 1.88 -16.22 3.97
N ASN A 3 2.53 -15.57 4.92
CA ASN A 3 2.02 -15.34 6.26
C ASN A 3 2.57 -14.01 6.79
N PRO A 4 1.89 -13.38 7.77
CA PRO A 4 2.32 -12.08 8.29
C PRO A 4 3.77 -12.05 8.80
N THR A 5 4.25 -13.12 9.48
CA THR A 5 5.60 -13.15 10.06
C THR A 5 6.73 -13.22 9.03
N THR A 6 6.42 -13.54 7.78
CA THR A 6 7.34 -13.51 6.63
C THR A 6 7.07 -12.34 5.67
N THR A 7 6.11 -11.47 5.98
CA THR A 7 5.68 -10.37 5.09
C THR A 7 6.12 -9.02 5.62
N SER A 8 6.85 -8.25 4.80
CA SER A 8 7.16 -6.85 5.06
C SER A 8 6.04 -5.95 4.55
N VAL A 9 5.57 -5.03 5.39
CA VAL A 9 4.57 -4.02 5.00
C VAL A 9 5.29 -2.72 4.63
N ILE A 10 4.99 -2.18 3.46
CA ILE A 10 5.55 -0.91 2.97
C ILE A 10 4.43 0.13 2.91
N ILE A 11 4.68 1.27 3.55
CA ILE A 11 3.76 2.40 3.64
C ILE A 11 4.48 3.65 3.12
N PRO A 12 4.28 4.05 1.85
CA PRO A 12 4.71 5.36 1.40
C PRO A 12 3.84 6.43 2.09
N ALA A 13 4.47 7.49 2.61
CA ALA A 13 3.78 8.56 3.34
C ALA A 13 4.35 9.94 2.95
N PHE A 14 3.46 10.93 2.82
CA PHE A 14 3.85 12.33 2.61
C PHE A 14 2.81 13.27 3.25
N ASN A 15 3.21 13.95 4.33
CA ASN A 15 2.35 14.83 5.14
C ASN A 15 1.09 14.11 5.71
N GLU A 16 1.32 12.97 6.36
CA GLU A 16 0.30 12.08 6.92
C GLU A 16 0.40 11.95 8.45
N ALA A 17 0.92 12.96 9.15
CA ALA A 17 1.12 12.90 10.60
C ALA A 17 -0.16 12.51 11.37
N ALA A 18 -1.34 12.93 10.90
CA ALA A 18 -2.61 12.66 11.56
C ALA A 18 -3.10 11.20 11.45
N THR A 19 -2.57 10.42 10.50
CA THR A 19 -3.10 9.11 10.11
C THR A 19 -2.06 8.00 10.20
N VAL A 20 -0.80 8.24 9.82
CA VAL A 20 0.22 7.20 9.66
C VAL A 20 0.44 6.37 10.93
N GLY A 21 0.46 7.00 12.11
CA GLY A 21 0.62 6.29 13.38
C GLY A 21 -0.54 5.34 13.68
N LYS A 22 -1.78 5.73 13.32
CA LYS A 22 -2.97 4.88 13.46
C LYS A 22 -2.94 3.70 12.48
N VAL A 23 -2.47 3.92 11.25
CA VAL A 23 -2.32 2.86 10.24
C VAL A 23 -1.32 1.81 10.74
N VAL A 24 -0.14 2.23 11.18
CA VAL A 24 0.89 1.33 11.74
C VAL A 24 0.35 0.55 12.95
N THR A 25 -0.32 1.24 13.87
CA THR A 25 -0.90 0.60 15.06
C THR A 25 -1.97 -0.42 14.67
N SER A 26 -2.84 -0.08 13.71
CA SER A 26 -3.90 -0.96 13.24
C SER A 26 -3.34 -2.22 12.57
N LEU A 27 -2.30 -2.08 11.75
CA LEU A 27 -1.58 -3.21 11.15
C LEU A 27 -1.00 -4.13 12.24
N LYS A 28 -0.34 -3.58 13.25
CA LYS A 28 0.21 -4.38 14.37
C LYS A 28 -0.86 -5.08 15.19
N ASN A 29 -2.06 -4.50 15.29
CA ASN A 29 -3.17 -5.11 16.03
C ASN A 29 -3.81 -6.29 15.30
N VAL A 30 -3.76 -6.33 13.96
CA VAL A 30 -4.37 -7.43 13.19
C VAL A 30 -3.43 -8.61 13.01
N ALA A 31 -2.12 -8.39 12.98
CA ALA A 31 -1.15 -9.47 12.79
C ALA A 31 0.25 -9.10 13.26
N THR A 32 1.08 -10.12 13.50
CA THR A 32 2.52 -9.97 13.72
C THR A 32 3.24 -9.98 12.37
N TRP A 33 3.52 -8.79 11.85
CA TRP A 33 4.25 -8.60 10.60
C TRP A 33 5.76 -8.83 10.79
N ARG A 34 6.47 -9.27 9.75
CA ARG A 34 7.94 -9.36 9.77
C ARG A 34 8.56 -8.01 10.10
N GLU A 35 8.02 -6.97 9.48
CA GLU A 35 8.34 -5.58 9.72
C GLU A 35 7.30 -4.68 9.06
N ILE A 36 7.24 -3.42 9.53
CA ILE A 36 6.46 -2.36 8.92
C ILE A 36 7.42 -1.21 8.62
N ILE A 37 7.60 -0.91 7.34
CA ILE A 37 8.47 0.14 6.83
C ILE A 37 7.60 1.29 6.35
N VAL A 38 7.71 2.43 7.01
CA VAL A 38 7.15 3.70 6.52
C VAL A 38 8.25 4.45 5.77
N VAL A 39 7.97 4.81 4.52
CA VAL A 39 8.86 5.64 3.71
C VAL A 39 8.28 7.05 3.67
N ASP A 40 8.85 7.92 4.50
CA ASP A 40 8.49 9.34 4.53
C ASP A 40 9.16 10.05 3.35
N ASP A 41 8.37 10.46 2.38
CA ASP A 41 8.83 11.10 1.14
C ASP A 41 9.12 12.61 1.33
N GLY A 42 9.86 12.95 2.39
CA GLY A 42 10.28 14.32 2.69
C GLY A 42 9.16 15.21 3.23
N SER A 43 8.32 14.68 4.13
CA SER A 43 7.25 15.43 4.80
C SER A 43 7.79 16.63 5.60
N THR A 44 6.98 17.67 5.70
CA THR A 44 7.27 18.88 6.48
C THR A 44 6.56 18.90 7.84
N ASP A 45 5.78 17.86 8.13
CA ASP A 45 5.00 17.70 9.35
C ASP A 45 5.61 16.59 10.27
N GLY A 46 4.81 16.09 11.21
CA GLY A 46 5.21 15.04 12.15
C GLY A 46 5.22 13.60 11.62
N THR A 47 5.01 13.35 10.30
CA THR A 47 4.79 12.00 9.74
C THR A 47 5.84 10.99 10.19
N SER A 48 7.11 11.33 10.01
CA SER A 48 8.25 10.52 10.45
C SER A 48 8.23 10.19 11.95
N ALA A 49 7.86 11.14 12.80
CA ALA A 49 7.85 10.96 14.26
C ALA A 49 6.69 10.05 14.68
N GLU A 50 5.49 10.29 14.14
CA GLU A 50 4.29 9.50 14.44
C GLU A 50 4.44 8.03 14.01
N ALA A 51 5.05 7.79 12.85
CA ALA A 51 5.37 6.44 12.37
C ALA A 51 6.37 5.71 13.30
N ARG A 52 7.44 6.39 13.72
CA ARG A 52 8.43 5.81 14.67
C ARG A 52 7.78 5.51 16.02
N ASN A 53 6.96 6.42 16.53
CA ASN A 53 6.27 6.25 17.81
C ASN A 53 5.29 5.07 17.80
N ALA A 54 4.65 4.80 16.67
CA ALA A 54 3.81 3.61 16.48
C ALA A 54 4.62 2.30 16.33
N GLY A 55 5.95 2.42 16.19
CA GLY A 55 6.90 1.31 16.12
C GLY A 55 7.11 0.76 14.72
N ALA A 56 7.02 1.61 13.69
CA ALA A 56 7.50 1.29 12.34
C ALA A 56 8.98 1.66 12.17
N THR A 57 9.66 0.96 11.27
CA THR A 57 10.95 1.39 10.71
C THR A 57 10.68 2.54 9.76
N VAL A 58 11.38 3.67 9.90
CA VAL A 58 11.13 4.87 9.08
C VAL A 58 12.35 5.23 8.26
N ILE A 59 12.15 5.30 6.93
CA ILE A 59 13.14 5.77 5.96
C ILE A 59 12.66 7.12 5.43
N THR A 60 13.48 8.16 5.57
CA THR A 60 13.10 9.52 5.18
C THR A 60 13.87 9.95 3.93
N HIS A 61 13.16 10.42 2.90
CA HIS A 61 13.77 11.08 1.75
C HIS A 61 14.11 12.54 2.08
N PRO A 62 15.17 13.11 1.47
CA PRO A 62 15.57 14.50 1.71
C PRO A 62 14.57 15.53 1.15
N TYR A 63 13.72 15.13 0.22
CA TYR A 63 12.65 15.91 -0.40
C TYR A 63 11.66 14.94 -1.07
N ASN A 64 10.50 15.42 -1.49
CA ASN A 64 9.48 14.60 -2.16
C ASN A 64 9.95 14.11 -3.54
N LYS A 65 10.03 12.78 -3.69
CA LYS A 65 10.46 12.08 -4.92
C LYS A 65 9.29 11.35 -5.61
N GLY A 66 8.10 11.40 -5.02
CA GLY A 66 6.87 10.78 -5.47
C GLY A 66 6.66 9.36 -4.92
N ASN A 67 5.39 8.95 -4.87
CA ASN A 67 4.95 7.66 -4.33
C ASN A 67 5.74 6.46 -4.90
N GLY A 68 5.93 6.40 -6.22
CA GLY A 68 6.68 5.30 -6.84
C GLY A 68 8.15 5.23 -6.41
N ALA A 69 8.77 6.36 -6.06
CA ALA A 69 10.11 6.37 -5.50
C ALA A 69 10.10 5.89 -4.04
N ALA A 70 9.11 6.31 -3.25
CA ALA A 70 8.92 5.85 -1.87
C ALA A 70 8.70 4.33 -1.80
N VAL A 71 7.81 3.78 -2.63
CA VAL A 71 7.59 2.33 -2.74
C VAL A 71 8.87 1.59 -3.12
N LYS A 72 9.63 2.08 -4.11
CA LYS A 72 10.91 1.47 -4.52
C LYS A 72 11.95 1.50 -3.39
N THR A 73 11.98 2.56 -2.60
CA THR A 73 12.85 2.65 -1.42
C THR A 73 12.44 1.61 -0.39
N GLY A 74 11.15 1.47 -0.10
CA GLY A 74 10.64 0.45 0.82
C GLY A 74 11.01 -0.95 0.35
N LEU A 75 10.79 -1.26 -0.93
CA LEU A 75 11.10 -2.57 -1.52
C LEU A 75 12.58 -2.95 -1.40
N ARG A 76 13.49 -1.97 -1.51
CA ARG A 76 14.94 -2.21 -1.39
C ARG A 76 15.41 -2.45 0.04
N ASN A 77 14.60 -2.09 1.03
CA ASN A 77 14.93 -2.20 2.45
C ASN A 77 14.05 -3.23 3.16
N ALA A 78 13.20 -3.96 2.43
CA ALA A 78 12.37 -5.01 2.98
C ALA A 78 13.15 -6.33 3.03
N ASP A 79 13.07 -7.01 4.17
CA ASP A 79 13.69 -8.30 4.46
C ASP A 79 12.72 -9.49 4.33
N GLY A 80 11.42 -9.23 4.13
CA GLY A 80 10.39 -10.26 4.07
C GLY A 80 10.39 -11.02 2.74
N ASP A 81 9.97 -12.29 2.79
CA ASP A 81 9.77 -13.14 1.61
C ASP A 81 8.63 -12.63 0.72
N TYR A 82 7.68 -11.92 1.34
CA TYR A 82 6.52 -11.33 0.70
C TYR A 82 6.38 -9.85 1.05
N ILE A 83 5.73 -9.10 0.17
CA ILE A 83 5.53 -7.67 0.33
C ILE A 83 4.04 -7.34 0.32
N LEU A 84 3.60 -6.58 1.31
CA LEU A 84 2.31 -5.89 1.31
C LEU A 84 2.57 -4.38 1.14
N ILE A 85 1.96 -3.76 0.12
CA ILE A 85 2.01 -2.30 -0.08
C ILE A 85 0.65 -1.73 0.29
N THR A 86 0.63 -0.71 1.15
CA THR A 86 -0.60 -0.02 1.58
C THR A 86 -0.32 1.46 1.85
N ASP A 87 -1.34 2.31 1.76
CA ASP A 87 -1.19 3.77 1.93
C ASP A 87 -1.28 4.19 3.41
N GLY A 88 -0.63 5.30 3.78
CA GLY A 88 -0.64 5.82 5.16
C GLY A 88 -1.80 6.78 5.48
N ASP A 89 -2.70 7.03 4.53
CA ASP A 89 -3.86 7.92 4.68
C ASP A 89 -5.02 7.31 5.49
N GLY A 90 -4.98 6.00 5.75
CA GLY A 90 -5.98 5.27 6.52
C GLY A 90 -7.28 4.93 5.78
N GLN A 91 -7.33 5.06 4.46
CA GLN A 91 -8.51 4.65 3.67
C GLN A 91 -8.68 3.13 3.57
N HIS A 92 -7.59 2.39 3.75
CA HIS A 92 -7.57 0.93 3.65
C HIS A 92 -7.61 0.29 5.04
N ALA A 93 -8.53 -0.65 5.24
CA ALA A 93 -8.63 -1.35 6.52
C ALA A 93 -7.47 -2.35 6.67
N ALA A 94 -6.81 -2.36 7.83
CA ALA A 94 -5.68 -3.26 8.08
C ALA A 94 -6.05 -4.76 7.92
N VAL A 95 -7.30 -5.11 8.22
CA VAL A 95 -7.83 -6.47 8.04
C VAL A 95 -7.86 -6.91 6.57
N ASP A 96 -8.04 -5.98 5.63
CA ASP A 96 -7.99 -6.29 4.21
C ASP A 96 -6.55 -6.63 3.79
N GLY A 97 -5.56 -5.93 4.33
CA GLY A 97 -4.15 -6.24 4.12
C GLY A 97 -3.79 -7.66 4.58
N LEU A 98 -4.27 -8.07 5.76
CA LEU A 98 -4.10 -9.44 6.25
C LEU A 98 -4.75 -10.46 5.30
N ARG A 99 -5.99 -10.21 4.89
CA ARG A 99 -6.72 -11.09 3.96
C ARG A 99 -5.99 -11.24 2.61
N LEU A 100 -5.42 -10.17 2.06
CA LEU A 100 -4.65 -10.24 0.82
C LEU A 100 -3.42 -11.15 0.97
N VAL A 101 -2.72 -11.06 2.11
CA VAL A 101 -1.55 -11.88 2.40
C VAL A 101 -1.91 -13.35 2.58
N GLU A 102 -3.03 -13.65 3.25
CA GLU A 102 -3.53 -15.02 3.39
C GLU A 102 -3.94 -15.63 2.03
N LEU A 103 -4.48 -14.81 1.13
CA LEU A 103 -4.85 -15.22 -0.23
C LEU A 103 -3.66 -15.42 -1.16
N LEU A 104 -2.48 -14.87 -0.82
CA LEU A 104 -1.31 -14.90 -1.69
C LEU A 104 -0.85 -16.35 -1.99
N GLY A 105 -1.17 -17.33 -1.13
CA GLY A 105 -1.20 -18.77 -1.43
C GLY A 105 -0.38 -19.25 -2.64
N ASP A 106 -1.08 -19.65 -3.70
CA ASP A 106 -0.53 -20.10 -5.00
C ASP A 106 -0.42 -18.96 -6.04
N TYR A 107 -0.56 -17.70 -5.62
CA TYR A 107 -0.58 -16.54 -6.49
C TYR A 107 0.69 -15.70 -6.33
N ASP A 108 1.30 -15.29 -7.44
CA ASP A 108 2.47 -14.40 -7.39
C ASP A 108 2.10 -12.94 -7.04
N LEU A 109 0.83 -12.56 -7.21
CA LEU A 109 0.32 -11.22 -6.96
C LEU A 109 -1.18 -11.23 -6.65
N VAL A 110 -1.56 -10.57 -5.55
CA VAL A 110 -2.97 -10.32 -5.19
C VAL A 110 -3.17 -8.81 -5.07
N ILE A 111 -4.23 -8.30 -5.70
CA ILE A 111 -4.56 -6.87 -5.70
C ILE A 111 -5.92 -6.68 -5.02
N GLY A 112 -5.96 -5.80 -4.01
CA GLY A 112 -7.21 -5.37 -3.38
C GLY A 112 -8.02 -4.47 -4.32
N THR A 113 -9.32 -4.71 -4.42
CA THR A 113 -10.24 -3.84 -5.18
C THR A 113 -11.29 -3.26 -4.24
N ARG A 114 -11.61 -1.96 -4.40
CA ARG A 114 -12.66 -1.31 -3.63
C ARG A 114 -14.03 -1.79 -4.12
N SER A 115 -14.79 -2.47 -3.27
CA SER A 115 -16.16 -2.90 -3.57
C SER A 115 -17.12 -1.73 -3.38
N GLY A 116 -17.20 -0.82 -4.35
CA GLY A 116 -18.11 0.31 -4.28
C GLY A 116 -18.12 1.11 -5.56
N ILE A 117 -19.32 1.33 -6.12
CA ILE A 117 -19.55 2.21 -7.28
C ILE A 117 -18.95 3.57 -6.94
N SER A 118 -17.75 3.85 -7.42
CA SER A 118 -17.18 5.17 -7.22
C SER A 118 -18.11 6.16 -7.92
N GLN A 119 -18.43 7.25 -7.23
CA GLN A 119 -18.95 8.48 -7.82
C GLN A 119 -17.88 9.11 -8.74
N ALA A 120 -17.23 8.32 -9.59
CA ALA A 120 -16.43 8.83 -10.67
C ALA A 120 -17.34 9.65 -11.58
N THR A 121 -17.00 10.94 -11.70
CA THR A 121 -17.52 11.86 -12.71
C THR A 121 -17.55 11.13 -14.06
N ARG A 122 -18.62 11.29 -14.86
CA ARG A 122 -18.85 10.53 -16.11
C ARG A 122 -17.61 10.46 -17.02
N GLY A 123 -16.76 11.50 -17.04
CA GLY A 123 -15.49 11.52 -17.78
C GLY A 123 -14.44 10.51 -17.29
N ARG A 124 -14.23 10.39 -15.98
CA ARG A 124 -13.28 9.44 -15.39
C ARG A 124 -13.72 7.98 -15.60
N ARG A 125 -15.03 7.72 -15.65
CA ARG A 125 -15.58 6.38 -15.99
C ARG A 125 -15.27 5.96 -17.43
N ILE A 126 -15.23 6.90 -18.38
CA ILE A 126 -14.90 6.60 -19.79
C ILE A 126 -13.40 6.35 -19.93
N GLY A 127 -12.57 7.19 -19.31
CA GLY A 127 -11.12 7.00 -19.29
C GLY A 127 -10.71 5.65 -18.70
N ASN A 128 -11.24 5.32 -17.52
CA ASN A 128 -10.97 4.04 -16.87
C ASN A 128 -11.44 2.86 -17.73
N ARG A 129 -12.57 2.97 -18.42
CA ARG A 129 -13.08 1.88 -19.28
C ARG A 129 -12.18 1.61 -20.49
N ILE A 130 -11.65 2.65 -21.13
CA ILE A 130 -10.73 2.50 -22.25
C ILE A 130 -9.41 1.89 -21.77
N LEU A 131 -8.88 2.35 -20.64
CA LEU A 131 -7.66 1.82 -20.03
C LEU A 131 -7.82 0.35 -19.61
N ASN A 132 -8.94 0.02 -18.95
CA ASN A 132 -9.24 -1.35 -18.52
C ASN A 132 -9.41 -2.27 -19.73
N TRP A 133 -10.09 -1.82 -20.80
CA TRP A 133 -10.22 -2.60 -22.04
C TRP A 133 -8.86 -2.85 -22.69
N LEU A 134 -8.06 -1.79 -22.85
CA LEU A 134 -6.76 -1.89 -23.51
C LEU A 134 -5.83 -2.83 -22.75
N ALA A 135 -5.76 -2.72 -21.42
CA ALA A 135 -4.93 -3.63 -20.66
C ALA A 135 -5.50 -5.04 -20.57
N SER A 136 -6.82 -5.21 -20.58
CA SER A 136 -7.42 -6.54 -20.67
C SER A 136 -7.07 -7.22 -22.00
N TYR A 137 -7.08 -6.44 -23.08
CA TYR A 137 -6.67 -6.90 -24.41
C TYR A 137 -5.18 -7.25 -24.45
N LEU A 138 -4.32 -6.36 -23.95
CA LEU A 138 -2.86 -6.57 -23.96
C LEU A 138 -2.40 -7.70 -23.02
N SER A 139 -3.07 -7.87 -21.88
CA SER A 139 -2.72 -8.92 -20.90
C SER A 139 -3.40 -10.27 -21.17
N GLY A 140 -4.37 -10.32 -22.09
CA GLY A 140 -5.17 -11.52 -22.37
C GLY A 140 -6.05 -11.98 -21.19
N ARG A 141 -6.23 -11.14 -20.16
CA ARG A 141 -7.04 -11.43 -18.97
C ARG A 141 -7.94 -10.24 -18.64
N PRO A 142 -9.16 -10.45 -18.11
CA PRO A 142 -10.00 -9.33 -17.69
C PRO A 142 -9.34 -8.59 -16.50
N ILE A 143 -9.01 -7.31 -16.72
CA ILE A 143 -8.54 -6.39 -15.67
C ILE A 143 -9.68 -5.44 -15.33
N PRO A 144 -10.41 -5.68 -14.21
CA PRO A 144 -11.61 -4.93 -13.88
C PRO A 144 -11.31 -3.49 -13.44
N ASP A 145 -10.11 -3.22 -12.93
CA ASP A 145 -9.68 -1.90 -12.50
C ASP A 145 -8.17 -1.73 -12.65
N LEU A 146 -7.75 -0.96 -13.65
CA LEU A 146 -6.34 -0.65 -13.91
C LEU A 146 -5.81 0.50 -13.06
N THR A 147 -6.71 1.32 -12.52
CA THR A 147 -6.37 2.60 -11.87
C THR A 147 -7.16 2.71 -10.57
N SER A 148 -6.51 2.45 -9.43
CA SER A 148 -6.95 3.04 -8.17
C SER A 148 -6.52 4.50 -8.07
#